data_AF-I6EXP3-F1
#
_entry.id   AF-I6EXP3-F1
#
_cell.length_a   1.000
_cell.length_b   1.000
_cell.length_c   1.000
_cell.angle_alpha   90.00
_cell.angle_beta   90.00
_cell.angle_gamma   90.00
#
_symmetry.space_group_name_H-M   'P 1'
#
loop_
_entity.id
_entity.type
_entity.pdbx_description
1 polymer ?
#
loop_
_entity_poly.entity_id
_entity_poly.type
_entity_poly.pdbx_seq_one_letter_code
_entity_poly.pdbx_strand_id
1 'polypeptide(L)'
;MSEMFELSLTLLGSDARLDRTKLLGQPVAVTIPTQNALSSRYFNGKITRVAVSAVELSSIRYAAYQLTVEPDLWPMKRDRNLRIFQGQTVPQIINTLLSEYQVNVEDKLNGSYRLWDYCVQYQESSFAFISRLMELEGIAYHFRHEAGKHTMVLTDSATRHQPVSGYETIPYHQTASGGITTEEGIGQWALEDSVTPGIYSLDDYDFRKPNAWLLQARQNPASPSPGSIDVYDWPGRFVDHGHGEFYARIRQERWQVEHQQIHATATAIGITPGA
;
A
#
# COMPACT_ATOMS: atom_id res chain seq x y z
N MET A 1 -2.73 -2.61 -0.78
CA MET A 1 -2.70 -1.14 -0.68
C MET A 1 -1.75 -0.75 0.43
N SER A 2 -1.15 0.43 0.38
CA SER A 2 -0.32 1.04 1.45
C SER A 2 0.85 0.18 1.95
N GLU A 3 1.40 -0.66 1.09
CA GLU A 3 2.57 -1.49 1.35
C GLU A 3 3.50 -1.47 0.13
N MET A 4 4.80 -1.70 0.37
CA MET A 4 5.74 -1.91 -0.74
C MET A 4 5.53 -3.27 -1.38
N PHE A 5 5.53 -3.32 -2.71
CA PHE A 5 5.56 -4.59 -3.40
C PHE A 5 6.91 -5.28 -3.23
N GLU A 6 6.88 -6.60 -3.16
CA GLU A 6 8.06 -7.47 -3.27
C GLU A 6 7.69 -8.55 -4.29
N LEU A 7 8.41 -8.60 -5.40
CA LEU A 7 8.18 -9.58 -6.46
C LEU A 7 9.32 -10.60 -6.44
N SER A 8 8.96 -11.88 -6.36
CA SER A 8 9.89 -12.99 -6.50
C SER A 8 9.86 -13.51 -7.93
N LEU A 9 10.93 -13.29 -8.68
CA LEU A 9 11.08 -13.78 -10.06
C LEU A 9 12.00 -15.00 -10.08
N THR A 10 11.59 -16.08 -10.75
CA THR A 10 12.46 -17.22 -11.05
C THR A 10 12.74 -17.27 -12.54
N LEU A 11 14.02 -17.13 -12.91
CA LEU A 11 14.48 -17.14 -14.29
C LEU A 11 15.40 -18.35 -14.52
N LEU A 12 15.19 -19.06 -15.62
CA LEU A 12 16.06 -20.17 -16.00
C LEU A 12 17.09 -19.70 -17.01
N GLY A 13 18.37 -19.90 -16.69
CA GLY A 13 19.50 -19.62 -17.55
C GLY A 13 20.29 -20.90 -17.88
N SER A 14 20.99 -20.88 -19.01
CA SER A 14 21.94 -21.92 -19.40
C SER A 14 23.35 -21.72 -18.83
N ASP A 15 23.69 -20.49 -18.41
CA ASP A 15 24.98 -20.18 -17.78
C ASP A 15 24.78 -19.86 -16.29
N ALA A 16 25.42 -20.65 -15.42
CA ALA A 16 25.41 -20.45 -13.97
C ALA A 16 26.47 -19.44 -13.48
N ARG A 17 27.39 -19.00 -14.36
CA ARG A 17 28.57 -18.19 -14.00
C ARG A 17 28.33 -16.69 -14.14
N LEU A 18 27.11 -16.27 -14.46
CA LEU A 18 26.77 -14.85 -14.56
C LEU A 18 27.13 -14.14 -13.24
N ASP A 19 27.82 -13.00 -13.37
CA ASP A 19 28.19 -12.18 -12.22
C ASP A 19 26.94 -11.53 -11.61
N ARG A 20 26.40 -12.18 -10.58
CA ARG A 20 25.19 -11.77 -9.87
C ARG A 20 25.29 -10.38 -9.27
N THR A 21 26.49 -9.93 -8.93
CA THR A 21 26.67 -8.61 -8.30
C THR A 21 26.33 -7.48 -9.25
N LYS A 22 26.49 -7.69 -10.56
CA LYS A 22 26.11 -6.72 -11.60
C LYS A 22 24.61 -6.58 -11.78
N LEU A 23 23.83 -7.56 -11.33
CA LEU A 23 22.36 -7.49 -11.37
C LEU A 23 21.78 -6.67 -10.22
N LEU A 24 22.46 -6.62 -9.06
CA LEU A 24 21.98 -5.90 -7.89
C LEU A 24 21.84 -4.40 -8.19
N GLY A 25 20.71 -3.83 -7.78
CA GLY A 25 20.34 -2.43 -8.01
C GLY A 25 19.88 -2.11 -9.42
N GLN A 26 19.99 -3.03 -10.38
CA GLN A 26 19.54 -2.81 -11.75
C GLN A 26 18.01 -2.84 -11.84
N PRO A 27 17.41 -2.01 -12.72
CA PRO A 27 15.99 -2.07 -12.99
C PRO A 27 15.65 -3.35 -13.77
N VAL A 28 14.48 -3.91 -13.48
CA VAL A 28 13.89 -5.02 -14.25
C VAL A 28 12.45 -4.67 -14.58
N ALA A 29 12.04 -5.02 -15.80
CA ALA A 29 10.67 -4.90 -16.26
C ALA A 29 10.18 -6.28 -16.74
N VAL A 30 9.01 -6.68 -16.24
CA VAL A 30 8.30 -7.89 -16.68
C VAL A 30 7.04 -7.44 -17.40
N THR A 31 6.83 -7.96 -18.60
CA THR A 31 5.64 -7.68 -19.40
C THR A 31 4.81 -8.95 -19.48
N ILE A 32 3.56 -8.87 -19.04
CA ILE A 32 2.58 -9.94 -19.15
C ILE A 32 1.55 -9.52 -20.21
N PRO A 33 1.46 -10.25 -21.34
CA PRO A 33 0.45 -9.98 -22.34
C PRO A 33 -0.95 -10.30 -21.79
N THR A 34 -1.91 -9.41 -21.99
CA THR A 34 -3.32 -9.64 -21.61
C THR A 34 -4.12 -10.25 -22.76
N GLN A 35 -5.34 -10.75 -22.50
CA GLN A 35 -6.24 -11.21 -23.56
C GLN A 35 -6.55 -10.14 -24.61
N ASN A 36 -6.56 -8.87 -24.22
CA ASN A 36 -6.61 -7.78 -25.17
C ASN A 36 -5.20 -7.52 -25.74
N ALA A 37 -5.05 -7.76 -27.04
CA ALA A 37 -3.77 -7.63 -27.76
C ALA A 37 -3.19 -6.20 -27.73
N LEU A 38 -4.00 -5.19 -27.40
CA LEU A 38 -3.58 -3.79 -27.30
C LEU A 38 -3.15 -3.40 -25.88
N SER A 39 -3.33 -4.27 -24.88
CA SER A 39 -2.93 -4.02 -23.50
C SER A 39 -1.93 -5.06 -22.98
N SER A 40 -1.00 -4.58 -22.17
CA SER A 40 -0.04 -5.43 -21.45
C SER A 40 0.05 -4.94 -20.02
N ARG A 41 0.20 -5.89 -19.10
CA ARG A 41 0.50 -5.58 -17.70
C ARG A 41 2.00 -5.52 -17.53
N TYR A 42 2.46 -4.48 -16.85
CA TYR A 42 3.86 -4.31 -16.52
C TYR A 42 4.07 -4.55 -15.03
N PHE A 43 5.23 -5.10 -14.70
CA PHE A 43 5.83 -5.01 -13.39
C PHE A 43 7.21 -4.41 -13.55
N ASN A 44 7.54 -3.45 -12.69
CA ASN A 44 8.80 -2.76 -12.73
C ASN A 44 9.30 -2.52 -11.31
N GLY A 45 10.59 -2.69 -11.11
CA GLY A 45 11.27 -2.40 -9.86
C GLY A 45 12.79 -2.62 -10.01
N LYS A 46 13.50 -2.61 -8.88
CA LYS A 46 14.95 -2.84 -8.81
C LYS A 46 15.25 -4.18 -8.17
N ILE A 47 16.27 -4.87 -8.68
CA ILE A 47 16.73 -6.14 -8.13
C ILE A 47 17.48 -5.86 -6.82
N THR A 48 16.91 -6.26 -5.68
CA THR A 48 17.51 -6.05 -4.35
C THR A 48 18.23 -7.29 -3.81
N ARG A 49 17.89 -8.47 -4.33
CA ARG A 49 18.54 -9.74 -3.99
C ARG A 49 18.59 -10.66 -5.20
N VAL A 50 19.70 -11.39 -5.31
CA VAL A 50 19.90 -12.45 -6.31
C VAL A 50 20.39 -13.70 -5.60
N ALA A 51 19.71 -14.82 -5.84
CA ALA A 51 20.20 -16.16 -5.52
C ALA A 51 20.25 -17.01 -6.79
N VAL A 52 21.15 -17.99 -6.82
CA VAL A 52 21.26 -18.95 -7.93
C VAL A 52 21.34 -20.36 -7.37
N SER A 53 20.58 -21.28 -7.96
CA SER A 53 20.64 -22.70 -7.67
C SER A 53 20.69 -23.50 -8.98
N ALA A 54 21.14 -24.75 -8.91
CA ALA A 54 21.02 -25.68 -10.03
C ALA A 54 19.66 -26.38 -9.94
N VAL A 55 18.95 -26.46 -11.06
CA VAL A 55 17.66 -27.16 -11.18
C VAL A 55 17.70 -28.04 -12.42
N GLU A 56 17.14 -29.24 -12.33
CA GLU A 56 16.99 -30.15 -13.46
C GLU A 56 15.52 -30.21 -13.88
N LEU A 57 15.24 -29.93 -15.15
CA LEU A 57 13.90 -29.93 -15.74
C LEU A 57 13.94 -30.73 -17.04
N SER A 58 13.13 -31.78 -17.12
CA SER A 58 13.09 -32.69 -18.27
C SER A 58 14.48 -33.17 -18.71
N SER A 59 15.31 -33.58 -17.74
CA SER A 59 16.68 -34.07 -17.94
C SER A 59 17.68 -33.02 -18.47
N ILE A 60 17.33 -31.74 -18.45
CA ILE A 60 18.22 -30.63 -18.79
C ILE A 60 18.53 -29.84 -17.50
N ARG A 61 19.82 -29.57 -17.26
CA ARG A 61 20.27 -28.75 -16.14
C ARG A 61 20.24 -27.27 -16.48
N TYR A 62 19.59 -26.49 -15.62
CA TYR A 62 19.50 -25.04 -15.69
C TYR A 62 20.10 -24.40 -14.44
N ALA A 63 20.57 -23.17 -14.60
CA ALA A 63 20.77 -22.25 -13.50
C ALA A 63 19.45 -21.51 -13.21
N ALA A 64 18.85 -21.75 -12.05
CA ALA A 64 17.67 -21.05 -11.59
C ALA A 64 18.09 -19.79 -10.81
N TYR A 65 17.89 -18.62 -11.41
CA TYR A 65 18.10 -17.33 -10.79
C TYR A 65 16.82 -16.88 -10.08
N GLN A 66 16.90 -16.72 -8.77
CA GLN A 66 15.84 -16.14 -7.95
C GLN A 66 16.16 -14.67 -7.69
N LEU A 67 15.34 -13.77 -8.23
CA LEU A 67 15.47 -12.34 -8.05
C LEU A 67 14.38 -11.85 -7.10
N THR A 68 14.74 -11.07 -6.09
CA THR A 68 13.80 -10.24 -5.33
C THR A 68 13.79 -8.85 -5.96
N VAL A 69 12.62 -8.37 -6.33
CA VAL A 69 12.42 -7.08 -7.00
C VAL A 69 11.51 -6.21 -6.14
N GLU A 70 11.99 -5.03 -5.78
CA GLU A 70 11.33 -4.09 -4.87
C GLU A 70 11.27 -2.68 -5.49
N PRO A 71 10.40 -1.77 -5.03
CA PRO A 71 10.28 -0.42 -5.57
C PRO A 71 11.51 0.44 -5.28
N ASP A 72 11.57 1.59 -5.96
CA ASP A 72 12.52 2.67 -5.68
C ASP A 72 12.42 3.20 -4.24
N LEU A 73 11.29 2.94 -3.57
CA LEU A 73 11.05 3.25 -2.17
C LEU A 73 11.86 2.37 -1.19
N TRP A 74 12.38 1.22 -1.64
CA TRP A 74 13.08 0.25 -0.80
C TRP A 74 14.25 0.78 0.04
N PRO A 75 15.15 1.65 -0.47
CA PRO A 75 16.27 2.16 0.32
C PRO A 75 15.83 2.83 1.61
N MET A 76 14.62 3.41 1.64
CA MET A 76 14.03 4.05 2.83
C MET A 76 13.64 3.04 3.92
N LYS A 77 13.66 1.73 3.67
CA LYS A 77 13.56 0.69 4.72
C LYS A 77 14.90 0.44 5.42
N ARG A 78 16.02 0.82 4.79
CA ARG A 78 17.37 0.43 5.19
C ARG A 78 18.13 1.56 5.89
N ASP A 79 17.61 2.78 5.85
CA ASP A 79 18.16 3.90 6.57
C ASP A 79 17.61 3.98 8.01
N ARG A 80 18.19 4.87 8.81
CA ARG A 80 17.72 5.23 10.14
C ARG A 80 18.19 6.64 10.44
N ASN A 81 17.26 7.55 10.71
CA ASN A 81 17.56 8.97 10.77
C ASN A 81 16.96 9.67 12.00
N LEU A 82 17.49 10.85 12.30
CA LEU A 82 16.96 11.80 13.27
C LEU A 82 16.80 13.15 12.59
N ARG A 83 15.56 13.58 12.36
CA ARG A 83 15.25 14.82 11.64
C ARG A 83 14.07 15.53 12.28
N ILE A 84 14.09 16.86 12.21
CA ILE A 84 13.01 17.72 12.66
C ILE A 84 12.44 18.43 11.43
N PHE A 85 11.13 18.37 11.28
CA PHE A 85 10.35 19.12 10.29
C PHE A 85 9.49 20.13 11.05
N GLN A 86 9.54 21.40 10.65
CA GLN A 86 8.80 22.48 11.29
C GLN A 86 8.02 23.26 10.25
N GLY A 87 6.80 23.66 10.60
CA GLY A 87 5.96 24.49 9.76
C GLY A 87 5.56 23.85 8.43
N GLN A 88 5.42 22.52 8.41
CA GLN A 88 5.14 21.75 7.19
C GLN A 88 3.91 20.86 7.36
N THR A 89 3.18 20.65 6.28
CA THR A 89 2.14 19.62 6.23
C THR A 89 2.75 18.24 6.01
N VAL A 90 2.03 17.19 6.37
CA VAL A 90 2.48 15.82 6.14
C VAL A 90 2.78 15.53 4.66
N PRO A 91 1.94 15.92 3.68
CA PRO A 91 2.30 15.77 2.27
C PRO A 91 3.61 16.47 1.88
N GLN A 92 3.91 17.65 2.44
CA GLN A 92 5.18 18.34 2.17
C GLN A 92 6.38 17.55 2.72
N ILE A 93 6.26 17.01 3.93
CA ILE A 93 7.29 16.16 4.55
C ILE A 93 7.51 14.89 3.71
N ILE A 94 6.41 14.22 3.32
CA ILE A 94 6.44 13.01 2.49
C ILE A 94 7.12 13.31 1.14
N ASN A 95 6.68 14.36 0.43
CA ASN A 95 7.24 14.71 -0.88
C ASN A 95 8.73 15.09 -0.78
N THR A 96 9.15 15.78 0.29
CA THR A 96 10.56 16.06 0.54
C THR A 96 11.36 14.77 0.62
N LEU A 97 10.95 13.83 1.47
CA LEU A 97 11.65 12.56 1.65
C LEU A 97 11.62 11.71 0.38
N LEU A 98 10.47 11.56 -0.28
CA LEU A 98 10.37 10.78 -1.53
C LEU A 98 11.27 11.34 -2.64
N SER A 99 11.41 12.67 -2.73
CA SER A 99 12.28 13.32 -3.71
C SER A 99 13.78 13.09 -3.46
N GLU A 100 14.21 13.05 -2.20
CA GLU A 100 15.61 12.74 -1.83
C GLU A 100 16.04 11.35 -2.32
N TYR A 101 15.09 10.40 -2.33
CA TYR A 101 15.29 9.03 -2.84
C TYR A 101 14.90 8.85 -4.31
N GLN A 102 14.54 9.93 -5.02
CA GLN A 102 14.15 9.92 -6.44
C GLN A 102 12.98 8.96 -6.74
N VAL A 103 12.04 8.84 -5.80
CA VAL A 103 10.82 8.04 -6.01
C VAL A 103 9.90 8.80 -6.96
N ASN A 104 9.40 8.13 -7.99
CA ASN A 104 8.36 8.69 -8.86
C ASN A 104 7.02 8.70 -8.10
N VAL A 105 6.46 9.88 -7.90
CA VAL A 105 5.23 10.08 -7.12
C VAL A 105 4.19 10.80 -7.95
N GLU A 106 2.94 10.36 -7.83
CA GLU A 106 1.76 11.09 -8.28
C GLU A 106 0.89 11.42 -7.06
N ASP A 107 0.66 12.71 -6.85
CA ASP A 107 -0.17 13.21 -5.76
C ASP A 107 -1.62 13.37 -6.25
N LYS A 108 -2.55 12.55 -5.72
CA LYS A 108 -4.00 12.68 -5.97
C LYS A 108 -4.77 13.12 -4.72
N LEU A 109 -4.09 13.69 -3.73
CA LEU A 109 -4.68 14.15 -2.48
C LEU A 109 -5.57 15.38 -2.73
N ASN A 110 -6.68 15.49 -1.98
CA ASN A 110 -7.62 16.63 -2.09
C ASN A 110 -8.03 17.20 -0.73
N GLY A 111 -7.73 16.48 0.35
CA GLY A 111 -7.92 16.93 1.71
C GLY A 111 -7.08 18.16 2.02
N SER A 112 -7.54 18.91 3.01
CA SER A 112 -6.73 19.95 3.65
C SER A 112 -5.96 19.32 4.80
N TYR A 113 -4.63 19.43 4.76
CA TYR A 113 -3.75 18.88 5.78
C TYR A 113 -3.27 19.97 6.72
N ARG A 114 -3.24 19.66 8.01
CA ARG A 114 -2.77 20.62 9.00
C ARG A 114 -1.27 20.89 8.85
N LEU A 115 -0.89 22.10 9.25
CA LEU A 115 0.50 22.47 9.40
C LEU A 115 1.00 21.97 10.75
N TRP A 116 2.10 21.21 10.74
CA TRP A 116 2.73 20.70 11.93
C TRP A 116 3.81 21.69 12.39
N ASP A 117 3.61 22.32 13.55
CA ASP A 117 4.59 23.21 14.16
C ASP A 117 5.93 22.49 14.41
N TYR A 118 5.84 21.21 14.81
CA TYR A 118 6.97 20.39 15.14
C TYR A 118 6.66 18.90 14.90
N CYS A 119 7.37 18.28 13.96
CA CYS A 119 7.27 16.85 13.64
C CYS A 119 8.66 16.23 13.58
N VAL A 120 8.87 15.15 14.34
CA VAL A 120 10.19 14.53 14.50
C VAL A 120 10.19 13.15 13.90
N GLN A 121 11.18 12.85 13.05
CA GLN A 121 11.63 11.50 12.76
C GLN A 121 12.66 11.13 13.81
N TYR A 122 12.36 10.17 14.68
CA TYR A 122 13.24 9.84 15.81
C TYR A 122 13.68 8.38 15.79
N GLN A 123 14.93 8.14 15.36
CA GLN A 123 15.55 6.82 15.33
C GLN A 123 14.73 5.75 14.58
N GLU A 124 14.01 6.16 13.55
CA GLU A 124 13.22 5.29 12.68
C GLU A 124 13.71 5.44 11.24
N SER A 125 13.43 4.45 10.39
CA SER A 125 13.73 4.54 8.96
C SER A 125 12.84 5.59 8.30
N SER A 126 13.27 6.13 7.17
CA SER A 126 12.47 7.13 6.46
C SER A 126 11.15 6.54 5.96
N PHE A 127 11.12 5.24 5.62
CA PHE A 127 9.89 4.54 5.28
C PHE A 127 8.93 4.46 6.48
N ALA A 128 9.41 4.01 7.65
CA ALA A 128 8.57 3.92 8.84
C ALA A 128 7.98 5.29 9.22
N PHE A 129 8.79 6.35 9.09
CA PHE A 129 8.37 7.72 9.36
C PHE A 129 7.25 8.20 8.43
N ILE A 130 7.41 8.06 7.10
CA ILE A 130 6.36 8.48 6.17
C ILE A 130 5.11 7.60 6.31
N SER A 131 5.26 6.29 6.57
CA SER A 131 4.12 5.37 6.71
C SER A 131 3.26 5.76 7.90
N ARG A 132 3.83 5.98 9.09
CA ARG A 132 3.04 6.38 10.26
C ARG A 132 2.39 7.76 10.11
N LEU A 133 2.98 8.66 9.32
CA LEU A 133 2.39 9.97 9.03
C LEU A 133 1.23 9.84 8.03
N MET A 134 1.40 9.03 6.98
CA MET A 134 0.33 8.72 6.04
C MET A 134 -0.85 8.04 6.75
N GLU A 135 -0.60 7.04 7.59
CA GLU A 135 -1.62 6.37 8.40
C GLU A 135 -2.36 7.33 9.34
N LEU A 136 -1.65 8.31 9.92
CA LEU A 136 -2.26 9.31 10.79
C LEU A 136 -3.17 10.27 10.02
N GLU A 137 -2.73 10.71 8.83
CA GLU A 137 -3.46 11.68 8.01
C GLU A 137 -4.44 11.02 7.02
N GLY A 138 -4.70 9.71 7.16
CA GLY A 138 -5.63 8.98 6.28
C GLY A 138 -5.16 8.88 4.82
N ILE A 139 -3.86 8.98 4.57
CA ILE A 139 -3.27 8.84 3.24
C ILE A 139 -2.96 7.37 2.99
N ALA A 140 -3.44 6.85 1.88
CA ALA A 140 -3.08 5.56 1.34
C ALA A 140 -2.24 5.71 0.08
N TYR A 141 -1.57 4.64 -0.33
CA TYR A 141 -0.85 4.63 -1.60
C TYR A 141 -0.93 3.28 -2.31
N HIS A 142 -0.64 3.29 -3.61
CA HIS A 142 -0.42 2.09 -4.42
C HIS A 142 0.65 2.36 -5.47
N PHE A 143 1.07 1.32 -6.18
CA PHE A 143 2.03 1.44 -7.27
C PHE A 143 1.34 1.19 -8.61
N ARG A 144 1.42 2.18 -9.50
CA ARG A 144 1.09 1.99 -10.91
C ARG A 144 2.37 1.62 -11.65
N HIS A 145 2.33 0.49 -12.35
CA HIS A 145 3.43 0.02 -13.18
C HIS A 145 3.17 0.34 -14.65
N GLU A 146 4.18 0.89 -15.31
CA GLU A 146 4.19 1.19 -16.73
C GLU A 146 5.45 0.58 -17.35
N ALA A 147 5.58 0.66 -18.68
CA ALA A 147 6.76 0.16 -19.37
C ALA A 147 8.04 0.84 -18.83
N GLY A 148 8.86 0.07 -18.10
CA GLY A 148 10.16 0.52 -17.60
C GLY A 148 10.13 1.45 -16.37
N LYS A 149 8.96 1.75 -15.80
CA LYS A 149 8.84 2.60 -14.60
C LYS A 149 7.69 2.15 -13.70
N HIS A 150 7.76 2.53 -12.42
CA HIS A 150 6.65 2.43 -11.49
C HIS A 150 6.48 3.77 -10.77
N THR A 151 5.24 4.13 -10.47
CA THR A 151 4.87 5.39 -9.81
C THR A 151 4.10 5.08 -8.54
N MET A 152 4.53 5.64 -7.41
CA MET A 152 3.77 5.63 -6.16
C MET A 152 2.65 6.67 -6.26
N VAL A 153 1.41 6.24 -6.17
CA VAL A 153 0.24 7.13 -6.26
C VAL A 153 -0.34 7.32 -4.86
N LEU A 154 -0.30 8.55 -4.35
CA LEU A 154 -0.90 8.93 -3.06
C LEU A 154 -2.39 9.24 -3.25
N THR A 155 -3.24 8.76 -2.35
CA THR A 155 -4.69 9.01 -2.36
C THR A 155 -5.25 9.10 -0.94
N ASP A 156 -6.26 9.94 -0.75
CA ASP A 156 -7.01 10.14 0.49
C ASP A 156 -8.52 9.86 0.31
N SER A 157 -8.91 9.34 -0.86
CA SER A 157 -10.30 9.15 -1.22
C SER A 157 -10.52 7.92 -2.09
N ALA A 158 -11.55 7.15 -1.75
CA ALA A 158 -11.98 5.98 -2.50
C ALA A 158 -12.46 6.32 -3.92
N THR A 159 -12.93 7.54 -4.18
CA THR A 159 -13.46 7.94 -5.49
C THR A 159 -12.37 8.25 -6.52
N ARG A 160 -11.09 8.14 -6.15
CA ARG A 160 -9.94 8.43 -7.03
C ARG A 160 -9.36 7.19 -7.70
N HIS A 161 -9.83 6.00 -7.32
CA HIS A 161 -9.50 4.76 -8.02
C HIS A 161 -10.18 4.74 -9.39
N GLN A 162 -9.45 4.30 -10.41
CA GLN A 162 -9.95 4.15 -11.76
C GLN A 162 -9.83 2.70 -12.16
N PRO A 163 -10.86 2.11 -12.79
CA PRO A 163 -10.79 0.74 -13.25
C PRO A 163 -9.64 0.59 -14.24
N VAL A 164 -9.00 -0.57 -14.24
CA VAL A 164 -8.03 -0.92 -15.27
C VAL A 164 -8.77 -1.05 -16.61
N SER A 165 -8.26 -0.38 -17.64
CA SER A 165 -8.87 -0.42 -18.97
C SER A 165 -8.99 -1.86 -19.48
N GLY A 166 -10.21 -2.25 -19.92
CA GLY A 166 -10.54 -3.61 -20.34
C GLY A 166 -10.88 -4.58 -19.20
N TYR A 167 -10.83 -4.12 -17.95
CA TYR A 167 -11.20 -4.87 -16.74
C TYR A 167 -12.24 -4.11 -15.90
N GLU A 168 -13.03 -3.23 -16.53
CA GLU A 168 -14.13 -2.51 -15.88
C GLU A 168 -15.23 -3.47 -15.38
N THR A 169 -15.34 -4.63 -16.01
CA THR A 169 -16.23 -5.72 -15.58
C THR A 169 -15.50 -7.04 -15.79
N ILE A 170 -15.49 -7.88 -14.75
CA ILE A 170 -14.81 -9.17 -14.77
C ILE A 170 -15.86 -10.25 -14.52
N PRO A 171 -16.02 -11.23 -15.43
CA PRO A 171 -17.03 -12.27 -15.27
C PRO A 171 -16.67 -13.20 -14.09
N TYR A 172 -17.71 -13.66 -13.39
CA TYR A 172 -17.58 -14.73 -12.40
C TYR A 172 -17.93 -16.06 -13.06
N HIS A 173 -16.95 -16.96 -13.12
CA HIS A 173 -17.10 -18.28 -13.76
C HIS A 173 -17.22 -19.36 -12.68
N GLN A 174 -18.43 -19.92 -12.53
CA GLN A 174 -18.61 -21.15 -11.76
C GLN A 174 -18.18 -22.35 -12.61
N THR A 175 -16.93 -22.79 -12.47
CA THR A 175 -16.46 -24.00 -13.15
C THR A 175 -17.05 -25.24 -12.48
N ALA A 176 -17.90 -25.98 -13.19
CA ALA A 176 -18.43 -27.27 -12.71
C ALA A 176 -17.29 -28.27 -12.43
N SER A 177 -17.51 -29.22 -11.52
CA SER A 177 -16.50 -30.24 -11.19
C SER A 177 -16.01 -30.97 -12.44
N GLY A 178 -14.70 -30.88 -12.71
CA GLY A 178 -14.06 -31.49 -13.89
C GLY A 178 -14.14 -30.66 -15.19
N GLY A 179 -14.74 -29.47 -15.16
CA GLY A 179 -14.75 -28.52 -16.28
C GLY A 179 -13.46 -27.70 -16.36
N ILE A 180 -13.18 -27.14 -17.54
CA ILE A 180 -12.09 -26.20 -17.78
C ILE A 180 -12.71 -24.89 -18.27
N THR A 181 -12.42 -23.79 -17.59
CA THR A 181 -12.76 -22.44 -18.07
C THR A 181 -11.52 -21.85 -18.74
N THR A 182 -11.64 -21.52 -20.02
CA THR A 182 -10.54 -20.94 -20.82
C THR A 182 -10.54 -19.42 -20.84
N GLU A 183 -11.68 -18.81 -20.51
CA GLU A 183 -11.84 -17.35 -20.46
C GLU A 183 -11.29 -16.77 -19.16
N GLU A 184 -10.84 -15.52 -19.21
CA GLU A 184 -10.43 -14.81 -18.00
C GLU A 184 -11.65 -14.50 -17.12
N GLY A 185 -11.48 -14.61 -15.81
CA GLY A 185 -12.52 -14.23 -14.85
C GLY A 185 -12.19 -14.63 -13.42
N ILE A 186 -13.16 -14.44 -12.55
CA ILE A 186 -13.09 -14.83 -11.15
C ILE A 186 -13.65 -16.25 -11.01
N GLY A 187 -12.88 -17.16 -10.42
CA GLY A 187 -13.29 -18.56 -10.22
C GLY A 187 -13.73 -18.89 -8.79
N GLN A 188 -13.29 -18.11 -7.81
CA GLN A 188 -13.71 -18.25 -6.41
C GLN A 188 -14.02 -16.88 -5.82
N TRP A 189 -15.06 -16.82 -5.00
CA TRP A 189 -15.50 -15.62 -4.30
C TRP A 189 -15.97 -15.98 -2.90
N ALA A 190 -15.38 -15.36 -1.89
CA ALA A 190 -15.70 -15.57 -0.48
C ALA A 190 -15.87 -14.21 0.21
N LEU A 191 -16.92 -14.11 1.03
CA LEU A 191 -17.15 -12.95 1.89
C LEU A 191 -16.80 -13.32 3.32
N GLU A 192 -16.19 -12.39 4.02
CA GLU A 192 -15.84 -12.49 5.43
C GLU A 192 -16.35 -11.25 6.15
N ASP A 193 -17.16 -11.44 7.19
CA ASP A 193 -17.66 -10.36 8.04
C ASP A 193 -17.14 -10.54 9.47
N SER A 194 -16.68 -9.46 10.10
CA SER A 194 -16.18 -9.47 11.48
C SER A 194 -16.81 -8.37 12.34
N VAL A 195 -16.98 -8.69 13.63
CA VAL A 195 -17.44 -7.72 14.63
C VAL A 195 -16.30 -6.74 14.90
N THR A 196 -16.57 -5.45 14.73
CA THR A 196 -15.65 -4.35 15.06
C THR A 196 -16.18 -3.52 16.24
N PRO A 197 -15.31 -2.77 16.94
CA PRO A 197 -15.73 -1.91 18.05
C PRO A 197 -16.83 -0.92 17.66
N GLY A 198 -17.66 -0.53 18.62
CA GLY A 198 -18.85 0.29 18.42
C GLY A 198 -18.61 1.79 18.50
N ILE A 199 -17.49 2.23 19.07
CA ILE A 199 -17.10 3.63 19.20
C ILE A 199 -15.58 3.77 19.32
N TYR A 200 -15.02 4.77 18.64
CA TYR A 200 -13.64 5.20 18.82
C TYR A 200 -13.64 6.56 19.51
N SER A 201 -12.83 6.73 20.54
CA SER A 201 -12.68 7.99 21.25
C SER A 201 -11.20 8.33 21.45
N LEU A 202 -10.89 9.62 21.40
CA LEU A 202 -9.54 10.12 21.68
C LEU A 202 -9.62 11.50 22.31
N ASP A 203 -8.63 11.82 23.13
CA ASP A 203 -8.54 13.12 23.80
C ASP A 203 -7.09 13.63 23.75
N ASP A 204 -6.91 14.92 24.04
CA ASP A 204 -5.59 15.53 24.24
C ASP A 204 -5.66 16.70 25.22
N TYR A 205 -4.51 17.29 25.56
CA TYR A 205 -4.40 18.45 26.44
C TYR A 205 -3.57 19.57 25.81
N ASP A 206 -4.16 20.76 25.71
CA ASP A 206 -3.44 21.99 25.36
C ASP A 206 -3.26 22.86 26.62
N PHE A 207 -2.02 22.98 27.09
CA PHE A 207 -1.68 23.82 28.24
C PHE A 207 -2.01 25.31 28.04
N ARG A 208 -2.15 25.76 26.78
CA ARG A 208 -2.55 27.14 26.44
C ARG A 208 -4.05 27.35 26.65
N LYS A 209 -4.83 26.27 26.66
CA LYS A 209 -6.28 26.25 26.84
C LYS A 209 -6.66 25.13 27.82
N PRO A 210 -6.25 25.22 29.09
CA PRO A 210 -6.33 24.09 30.04
C PRO A 210 -7.75 23.61 30.34
N ASN A 211 -8.78 24.42 30.04
CA ASN A 211 -10.20 24.08 30.21
C ASN A 211 -10.89 23.72 28.88
N ALA A 212 -10.15 23.62 27.78
CA ALA A 212 -10.74 23.23 26.49
C ALA A 212 -11.21 21.78 26.55
N TRP A 213 -12.42 21.54 26.06
CA TRP A 213 -12.93 20.19 25.86
C TRP A 213 -12.40 19.66 24.53
N LEU A 214 -11.43 18.75 24.59
CA LEU A 214 -10.77 18.19 23.41
C LEU A 214 -11.22 16.76 23.08
N LEU A 215 -11.92 16.07 23.98
CA LEU A 215 -12.43 14.72 23.76
C LEU A 215 -13.30 14.66 22.49
N GLN A 216 -12.90 13.80 21.57
CA GLN A 216 -13.64 13.46 20.37
C GLN A 216 -14.05 12.00 20.41
N ALA A 217 -15.26 11.70 19.95
CA ALA A 217 -15.76 10.35 19.85
C ALA A 217 -16.55 10.15 18.56
N ARG A 218 -16.38 8.99 17.93
CA ARG A 218 -17.03 8.62 16.69
C ARG A 218 -17.63 7.23 16.81
N GLN A 219 -18.95 7.15 16.67
CA GLN A 219 -19.65 5.87 16.63
C GLN A 219 -19.34 5.10 15.34
N ASN A 220 -19.25 3.78 15.45
CA ASN A 220 -19.16 2.89 14.32
C ASN A 220 -20.54 2.26 14.02
N PRO A 221 -21.23 2.70 12.97
CA PRO A 221 -22.57 2.20 12.65
C PRO A 221 -22.57 0.76 12.13
N ALA A 222 -21.42 0.25 11.67
CA ALA A 222 -21.29 -1.11 11.17
C ALA A 222 -21.19 -2.16 12.30
N SER A 223 -20.91 -1.73 13.53
CA SER A 223 -20.88 -2.63 14.67
C SER A 223 -22.29 -3.17 14.97
N PRO A 224 -22.49 -4.46 15.28
CA PRO A 224 -23.80 -5.00 15.65
C PRO A 224 -24.41 -4.36 16.90
N SER A 225 -23.57 -3.79 17.78
CA SER A 225 -23.99 -3.04 18.96
C SER A 225 -23.24 -1.70 19.02
N PRO A 226 -23.65 -0.70 18.22
CA PRO A 226 -22.98 0.60 18.20
C PRO A 226 -22.91 1.22 19.60
N GLY A 227 -21.73 1.75 19.96
CA GLY A 227 -21.48 2.38 21.26
C GLY A 227 -21.23 1.45 22.45
N SER A 228 -21.24 0.12 22.30
CA SER A 228 -21.03 -0.82 23.42
C SER A 228 -19.56 -1.19 23.68
N ILE A 229 -18.79 -1.37 22.60
CA ILE A 229 -17.35 -1.68 22.64
C ILE A 229 -16.61 -0.39 22.32
N ASP A 230 -15.96 0.19 23.32
CA ASP A 230 -15.21 1.45 23.21
C ASP A 230 -13.71 1.19 23.06
N VAL A 231 -13.08 1.94 22.16
CA VAL A 231 -11.64 2.07 22.03
C VAL A 231 -11.29 3.51 22.33
N TYR A 232 -10.55 3.74 23.41
CA TYR A 232 -10.09 5.05 23.82
C TYR A 232 -8.57 5.18 23.66
N ASP A 233 -8.11 6.23 22.98
CA ASP A 233 -6.69 6.53 22.78
C ASP A 233 -6.27 7.87 23.42
N TRP A 234 -5.11 7.85 24.09
CA TRP A 234 -4.43 9.02 24.62
C TRP A 234 -2.91 8.88 24.51
N PRO A 235 -2.17 9.93 24.10
CA PRO A 235 -2.65 11.21 23.61
C PRO A 235 -3.05 11.14 22.12
N GLY A 236 -4.06 11.92 21.74
CA GLY A 236 -4.56 12.00 20.36
C GLY A 236 -3.66 12.78 19.39
N ARG A 237 -2.65 13.51 19.89
CA ARG A 237 -1.70 14.35 19.16
C ARG A 237 -2.36 15.50 18.41
N PHE A 238 -3.27 16.22 19.06
CA PHE A 238 -3.91 17.41 18.50
C PHE A 238 -4.15 18.48 19.57
N VAL A 239 -4.32 19.73 19.12
CA VAL A 239 -4.61 20.89 20.00
C VAL A 239 -5.84 21.68 19.51
N ASP A 240 -6.44 21.21 18.42
CA ASP A 240 -7.61 21.80 17.79
C ASP A 240 -8.70 20.74 17.63
N HIS A 241 -9.95 21.14 17.91
CA HIS A 241 -11.11 20.26 17.87
C HIS A 241 -11.32 19.63 16.48
N GLY A 242 -11.10 20.39 15.40
CA GLY A 242 -11.28 19.88 14.04
C GLY A 242 -10.27 18.78 13.68
N HIS A 243 -9.03 18.88 14.18
CA HIS A 243 -8.03 17.82 14.00
C HIS A 243 -8.41 16.55 14.79
N GLY A 244 -8.92 16.70 16.01
CA GLY A 244 -9.40 15.56 16.79
C GLY A 244 -10.54 14.83 16.10
N GLU A 245 -11.53 15.56 15.57
CA GLU A 245 -12.68 14.97 14.86
C GLU A 245 -12.19 14.21 13.61
N PHE A 246 -11.26 14.81 12.87
CA PHE A 246 -10.64 14.18 11.72
C PHE A 246 -9.94 12.86 12.08
N TYR A 247 -9.09 12.84 13.11
CA TYR A 247 -8.39 11.62 13.51
C TYR A 247 -9.32 10.56 14.11
N ALA A 248 -10.36 10.95 14.85
CA ALA A 248 -11.40 10.02 15.31
C ALA A 248 -12.05 9.30 14.13
N ARG A 249 -12.39 10.06 13.08
CA ARG A 249 -13.02 9.54 11.87
C ARG A 249 -12.10 8.57 11.13
N ILE A 250 -10.85 8.95 10.83
CA ILE A 250 -9.91 8.07 10.11
C ILE A 250 -9.69 6.74 10.85
N ARG A 251 -9.57 6.78 12.18
CA ARG A 251 -9.40 5.57 13.00
C ARG A 251 -10.64 4.68 13.02
N GLN A 252 -11.83 5.28 13.08
CA GLN A 252 -13.09 4.55 13.00
C GLN A 252 -13.33 3.96 11.60
N GLU A 253 -13.04 4.71 10.53
CA GLU A 253 -13.22 4.27 9.15
C GLU A 253 -12.35 3.05 8.79
N ARG A 254 -11.17 2.91 9.43
CA ARG A 254 -10.36 1.68 9.32
C ARG A 254 -11.16 0.42 9.62
N TRP A 255 -12.09 0.47 10.59
CA TRP A 255 -12.91 -0.69 10.91
C TRP A 255 -13.86 -1.11 9.80
N GLN A 256 -14.13 -0.27 8.80
CA GLN A 256 -14.90 -0.69 7.63
C GLN A 256 -14.16 -1.79 6.85
N VAL A 257 -12.83 -1.72 6.78
CA VAL A 257 -11.98 -2.73 6.14
C VAL A 257 -11.92 -4.03 6.95
N GLU A 258 -11.95 -3.92 8.29
CA GLU A 258 -11.98 -5.09 9.16
C GLU A 258 -13.38 -5.71 9.24
N HIS A 259 -14.43 -4.90 9.07
CA HIS A 259 -15.82 -5.35 9.18
C HIS A 259 -16.22 -6.28 8.05
N GLN A 260 -15.82 -5.99 6.81
CA GLN A 260 -16.15 -6.81 5.66
C GLN A 260 -14.96 -6.89 4.69
N GLN A 261 -14.60 -8.12 4.32
CA GLN A 261 -13.57 -8.42 3.33
C GLN A 261 -14.10 -9.39 2.28
N ILE A 262 -13.63 -9.21 1.05
CA ILE A 262 -13.93 -10.10 -0.06
C ILE A 262 -12.62 -10.71 -0.53
N HIS A 263 -12.56 -12.05 -0.52
CA HIS A 263 -11.44 -12.82 -1.02
C HIS A 263 -11.84 -13.48 -2.33
N ALA A 264 -11.03 -13.30 -3.37
CA ALA A 264 -11.32 -13.84 -4.69
C ALA A 264 -10.07 -14.43 -5.36
N THR A 265 -10.24 -15.55 -6.06
CA THR A 265 -9.21 -16.14 -6.92
C THR A 265 -9.63 -15.93 -8.37
N ALA A 266 -8.74 -15.37 -9.19
CA ALA A 266 -9.04 -14.99 -10.57
C ALA A 266 -7.90 -15.33 -11.53
N THR A 267 -8.26 -15.61 -12.78
CA THR A 267 -7.33 -15.68 -13.91
C THR A 267 -7.17 -14.34 -14.62
N ALA A 268 -8.02 -13.35 -14.30
CA ALA A 268 -7.98 -11.99 -14.84
C ALA A 268 -6.66 -11.29 -14.49
N ILE A 269 -5.72 -11.29 -15.42
CA ILE A 269 -4.33 -10.87 -15.18
C ILE A 269 -4.15 -9.36 -15.17
N GLY A 270 -5.13 -8.57 -15.59
CA GLY A 270 -5.04 -7.10 -15.59
C GLY A 270 -5.28 -6.42 -14.24
N ILE A 271 -5.84 -7.12 -13.25
CA ILE A 271 -6.22 -6.51 -11.95
C ILE A 271 -4.97 -6.06 -11.19
N THR A 272 -4.98 -4.83 -10.66
CA THR A 272 -3.87 -4.26 -9.88
C THR A 272 -4.36 -3.61 -8.59
N PRO A 273 -3.56 -3.58 -7.51
CA PRO A 273 -3.90 -2.81 -6.31
C PRO A 273 -4.12 -1.33 -6.64
N GLY A 274 -5.22 -0.75 -6.13
CA GLY A 274 -5.54 0.67 -6.31
C GLY A 274 -6.31 1.00 -7.60
N ALA A 275 -6.84 -0.01 -8.28
CA ALA A 275 -7.73 0.12 -9.43
C ALA A 275 -9.09 -0.53 -9.15
#